data_AF-A0A286U426-F1
#
_entry.id   AF-A0A286U426-F1
#
_cell.length_a   1.000
_cell.length_b   1.000
_cell.length_c   1.000
_cell.angle_alpha   90.00
_cell.angle_beta   90.00
_cell.angle_gamma   90.00
#
_symmetry.space_group_name_H-M   'P 1'
#
loop_
_entity.id
_entity.type
_entity.pdbx_description
1 polymer ?
#
loop_
_entity_poly.entity_id
_entity_poly.type
_entity_poly.pdbx_seq_one_letter_code
_entity_poly.pdbx_strand_id
1 'polypeptide(L)'
;MSAAITLSLVIVCSGQGFAGKKQKWKFMSNSGCKCHMSKGCFEGEEYKKMKNQHYNTFQRLETDEDKSNPECLKCHATGLGMKIKKGKSKQGSKDFIENVGCEACHGPGEGYIKVKKNYMNKGKDAFKDLLKNDPMAARKAQYDAGMIVAGINTKTIQEQCLQCHWDTPDAKNKCPKCEGKKNSEGQDRLFTKNYIKRDDHRDHDAIDDVAPKADKKKWKGYLEQDPWFKTKPPNAK
;
A
#
# COMPACT_ATOMS: atom_id res chain seq x y z
N MET A 1 -17.96 -32.91 50.09
CA MET A 1 -17.72 -33.04 48.63
C MET A 1 -17.73 -31.63 48.06
N SER A 2 -16.56 -31.03 47.86
CA SER A 2 -16.44 -29.69 47.29
C SER A 2 -16.02 -29.82 45.83
N ALA A 3 -16.94 -29.51 44.91
CA ALA A 3 -16.66 -29.52 43.48
C ALA A 3 -15.86 -28.25 43.13
N ALA A 4 -14.58 -28.43 42.78
CA ALA A 4 -13.76 -27.38 42.21
C ALA A 4 -14.12 -27.24 40.72
N ILE A 5 -14.79 -26.14 40.36
CA ILE A 5 -15.05 -25.77 38.97
C ILE A 5 -13.76 -25.17 38.43
N THR A 6 -13.01 -25.98 37.67
CA THR A 6 -11.87 -25.52 36.89
C THR A 6 -12.37 -24.68 35.72
N LEU A 7 -12.24 -23.35 35.86
CA LEU A 7 -12.50 -22.40 34.78
C LEU A 7 -11.34 -22.47 33.78
N SER A 8 -11.53 -23.20 32.69
CA SER A 8 -10.59 -23.23 31.57
C SER A 8 -10.49 -21.84 30.95
N LEU A 9 -9.38 -21.16 31.23
CA LEU A 9 -9.04 -19.88 30.64
C LEU A 9 -8.69 -20.12 29.16
N VAL A 10 -9.66 -19.91 28.27
CA VAL A 10 -9.39 -19.85 26.82
C VAL A 10 -8.57 -18.59 26.57
N ILE A 11 -7.27 -18.76 26.43
CA ILE A 11 -6.36 -17.70 25.98
C ILE A 11 -6.69 -17.46 24.50
N VAL A 12 -7.59 -16.50 24.25
CA VAL A 12 -7.72 -15.88 22.93
C VAL A 12 -6.39 -15.20 22.64
N CYS A 13 -5.56 -15.81 21.79
CA CYS A 13 -4.42 -15.14 21.18
C CYS A 13 -4.96 -13.90 20.46
N SER A 14 -4.87 -12.78 21.16
CA SER A 14 -5.12 -11.46 20.63
C SER A 14 -4.00 -11.22 19.61
N GLY A 15 -4.25 -11.61 18.36
CA GLY A 15 -3.47 -11.14 17.23
C GLY A 15 -3.34 -9.64 17.40
N GLN A 16 -2.11 -9.14 17.45
CA GLN A 16 -1.78 -7.76 17.76
C GLN A 16 -2.62 -6.83 16.87
N GLY A 17 -3.75 -6.41 17.43
CA GLY A 17 -4.67 -5.52 16.76
C GLY A 17 -3.97 -4.19 16.59
N PHE A 18 -4.23 -3.56 15.45
CA PHE A 18 -3.84 -2.19 15.12
C PHE A 18 -4.48 -1.15 16.08
N ALA A 19 -4.25 -1.28 17.39
CA ALA A 19 -4.59 -0.29 18.39
C ALA A 19 -3.52 0.82 18.38
N GLY A 20 -3.35 1.47 17.23
CA GLY A 20 -2.37 2.53 17.03
C GLY A 20 -2.94 3.61 16.11
N LYS A 21 -3.55 4.64 16.71
CA LYS A 21 -4.26 5.78 16.09
C LYS A 21 -5.55 5.42 15.33
N LYS A 22 -6.67 6.05 15.73
CA LYS A 22 -7.95 5.96 15.00
C LYS A 22 -7.73 6.39 13.53
N GLN A 23 -8.09 5.51 12.59
CA GLN A 23 -7.99 5.80 11.16
C GLN A 23 -8.75 7.08 10.81
N LYS A 24 -8.02 8.08 10.27
CA LYS A 24 -8.55 9.40 9.89
C LYS A 24 -9.21 9.41 8.52
N TRP A 25 -8.59 8.74 7.54
CA TRP A 25 -8.96 8.78 6.14
C TRP A 25 -9.49 7.44 5.66
N LYS A 26 -10.53 7.45 4.84
CA LYS A 26 -11.11 6.24 4.25
C LYS A 26 -10.36 5.80 2.99
N PHE A 27 -10.31 4.50 2.78
CA PHE A 27 -9.94 3.91 1.50
C PHE A 27 -11.04 4.15 0.47
N MET A 28 -10.64 4.49 -0.75
CA MET A 28 -11.48 4.95 -1.85
C MET A 28 -11.42 4.03 -3.07
N SER A 29 -10.67 2.92 -3.00
CA SER A 29 -10.25 2.12 -4.16
C SER A 29 -9.49 2.98 -5.19
N ASN A 30 -9.24 2.43 -6.38
CA ASN A 30 -8.59 3.15 -7.49
C ASN A 30 -9.37 4.40 -7.95
N SER A 31 -10.61 4.58 -7.47
CA SER A 31 -11.40 5.78 -7.74
C SER A 31 -10.80 7.06 -7.15
N GLY A 32 -9.94 6.96 -6.13
CA GLY A 32 -9.17 8.09 -5.63
C GLY A 32 -7.97 8.47 -6.51
N CYS A 33 -7.53 7.55 -7.36
CA CYS A 33 -6.30 7.65 -8.14
C CYS A 33 -6.55 7.90 -9.63
N LYS A 34 -7.76 8.32 -10.02
CA LYS A 34 -8.18 8.42 -11.43
C LYS A 34 -7.21 9.21 -12.33
N CYS A 35 -6.51 10.20 -11.80
CA CYS A 35 -5.52 10.96 -12.56
C CYS A 35 -4.37 10.10 -13.08
N HIS A 36 -3.88 9.17 -12.26
CA HIS A 36 -2.83 8.24 -12.64
C HIS A 36 -3.38 7.02 -13.42
N MET A 37 -4.71 6.86 -13.49
CA MET A 37 -5.37 5.75 -14.20
C MET A 37 -5.83 6.11 -15.62
N SER A 38 -5.73 7.40 -15.99
CA SER A 38 -6.05 7.92 -17.31
C SER A 38 -5.16 7.32 -18.40
N LYS A 39 -5.63 7.34 -19.65
CA LYS A 39 -4.84 6.90 -20.81
C LYS A 39 -3.60 7.78 -20.94
N GLY A 40 -2.43 7.17 -21.14
CA GLY A 40 -1.14 7.87 -21.25
C GLY A 40 -0.48 8.21 -19.92
N CYS A 41 -1.07 7.84 -18.78
CA CYS A 41 -0.38 7.92 -17.48
C CYS A 41 0.39 6.62 -17.23
N PHE A 42 1.71 6.75 -17.05
CA PHE A 42 2.62 5.62 -16.92
C PHE A 42 2.22 4.69 -15.77
N GLU A 43 1.95 5.21 -14.58
CA GLU A 43 1.74 4.40 -13.38
C GLU A 43 0.48 3.51 -13.51
N GLY A 44 -0.61 4.06 -14.06
CA GLY A 44 -1.83 3.30 -14.29
C GLY A 44 -1.74 2.32 -15.45
N GLU A 45 -0.90 2.59 -16.45
CA GLU A 45 -0.64 1.66 -17.54
C GLU A 45 0.22 0.48 -17.08
N GLU A 46 1.32 0.73 -16.35
CA GLU A 46 2.15 -0.32 -15.75
C GLU A 46 1.37 -1.17 -14.75
N TYR A 47 0.60 -0.55 -13.85
CA TYR A 47 -0.25 -1.27 -12.91
C TYR A 47 -1.26 -2.19 -13.63
N LYS A 48 -1.81 -1.79 -14.78
CA LYS A 48 -2.70 -2.62 -15.60
C LYS A 48 -1.98 -3.76 -16.32
N LYS A 49 -0.68 -3.66 -16.59
CA LYS A 49 0.13 -4.75 -17.19
C LYS A 49 0.37 -5.89 -16.20
N MET A 50 0.33 -5.60 -14.90
CA MET A 50 0.44 -6.56 -13.79
C MET A 50 -0.81 -7.45 -13.62
N LYS A 51 -1.44 -7.89 -14.73
CA LYS A 51 -2.69 -8.69 -14.75
C LYS A 51 -2.60 -10.00 -13.98
N ASN A 52 -1.41 -10.59 -13.91
CA ASN A 52 -1.13 -11.82 -13.16
C ASN A 52 -0.45 -11.54 -11.82
N GLN A 53 -0.58 -10.33 -11.27
CA GLN A 53 -0.02 -9.92 -9.98
C GLN A 53 -1.06 -9.05 -9.26
N HIS A 54 -0.66 -7.90 -8.70
CA HIS A 54 -1.46 -7.02 -7.83
C HIS A 54 -2.84 -6.66 -8.39
N TYR A 55 -2.94 -6.34 -9.69
CA TYR A 55 -4.17 -5.88 -10.33
C TYR A 55 -5.34 -6.87 -10.24
N ASN A 56 -5.04 -8.17 -10.15
CA ASN A 56 -6.04 -9.23 -10.24
C ASN A 56 -5.86 -10.32 -9.17
N THR A 57 -5.23 -9.99 -8.04
CA THR A 57 -4.94 -10.97 -6.99
C THR A 57 -6.20 -11.62 -6.44
N PHE A 58 -7.31 -10.90 -6.34
CA PHE A 58 -8.55 -11.43 -5.77
C PHE A 58 -9.14 -12.58 -6.61
N GLN A 59 -9.00 -12.52 -7.94
CA GLN A 59 -9.45 -13.61 -8.81
C GLN A 59 -8.64 -14.91 -8.66
N ARG A 60 -7.48 -14.86 -8.02
CA ARG A 60 -6.66 -16.05 -7.72
C ARG A 60 -7.14 -16.80 -6.48
N LEU A 61 -8.08 -16.23 -5.74
CA LEU A 61 -8.83 -16.95 -4.71
C LEU A 61 -9.93 -17.72 -5.44
N GLU A 62 -9.67 -19.00 -5.71
CA GLU A 62 -10.50 -19.82 -6.60
C GLU A 62 -11.84 -20.19 -5.95
N THR A 63 -11.86 -20.33 -4.62
CA THR A 63 -13.04 -20.74 -3.85
C THR A 63 -13.68 -19.56 -3.13
N ASP A 64 -14.97 -19.66 -2.81
CA ASP A 64 -15.66 -18.64 -2.01
C ASP A 64 -15.22 -18.65 -0.54
N GLU A 65 -14.75 -19.80 -0.05
CA GLU A 65 -14.06 -19.90 1.25
C GLU A 65 -12.80 -19.04 1.24
N ASP A 66 -11.95 -19.13 0.22
CA ASP A 66 -10.75 -18.30 0.11
C ASP A 66 -11.09 -16.81 0.02
N LYS A 67 -12.11 -16.44 -0.75
CA LYS A 67 -12.55 -15.05 -0.94
C LYS A 67 -13.17 -14.42 0.31
N SER A 68 -13.54 -15.22 1.30
CA SER A 68 -14.08 -14.74 2.58
C SER A 68 -13.12 -14.90 3.75
N ASN A 69 -12.07 -15.71 3.59
CA ASN A 69 -11.08 -15.97 4.62
C ASN A 69 -10.15 -14.75 4.87
N PRO A 70 -10.15 -14.16 6.09
CA PRO A 70 -9.25 -13.05 6.43
C PRO A 70 -7.76 -13.35 6.22
N GLU A 71 -7.32 -14.59 6.39
CA GLU A 71 -5.94 -15.01 6.16
C GLU A 71 -5.52 -14.94 4.70
N CYS A 72 -6.47 -15.07 3.78
CA CYS A 72 -6.26 -14.88 2.33
C CYS A 72 -6.39 -13.40 1.96
N LEU A 73 -7.43 -12.74 2.49
CA LEU A 73 -7.76 -11.34 2.18
C LEU A 73 -6.69 -10.35 2.64
N LYS A 74 -5.90 -10.67 3.67
CA LYS A 74 -4.80 -9.80 4.13
C LYS A 74 -3.76 -9.52 3.03
N CYS A 75 -3.63 -10.41 2.04
CA CYS A 75 -2.72 -10.26 0.90
C CYS A 75 -3.43 -10.08 -0.45
N HIS A 76 -4.70 -10.49 -0.57
CA HIS A 76 -5.44 -10.49 -1.84
C HIS A 76 -6.50 -9.37 -1.94
N ALA A 77 -6.57 -8.52 -0.92
CA ALA A 77 -7.46 -7.37 -0.87
C ALA A 77 -6.74 -6.15 -0.29
N THR A 78 -7.32 -4.98 -0.49
CA THR A 78 -6.83 -3.69 0.02
C THR A 78 -7.68 -3.23 1.19
N GLY A 79 -7.03 -2.77 2.27
CA GLY A 79 -7.72 -2.14 3.39
C GLY A 79 -8.58 -3.09 4.22
N LEU A 80 -8.22 -4.38 4.32
CA LEU A 80 -8.92 -5.34 5.17
C LEU A 80 -9.00 -4.84 6.62
N GLY A 81 -10.21 -4.77 7.18
CA GLY A 81 -10.46 -4.29 8.54
C GLY A 81 -10.33 -2.77 8.71
N MET A 82 -10.13 -2.03 7.62
CA MET A 82 -9.98 -0.58 7.62
C MET A 82 -11.28 0.11 7.19
N LYS A 83 -11.44 1.38 7.55
CA LYS A 83 -12.56 2.22 7.10
C LYS A 83 -12.49 2.41 5.59
N ILE A 84 -13.50 1.91 4.88
CA ILE A 84 -13.66 2.05 3.44
C ILE A 84 -14.86 2.96 3.16
N LYS A 85 -14.78 3.72 2.06
CA LYS A 85 -15.93 4.50 1.58
C LYS A 85 -17.00 3.54 1.04
N LYS A 86 -18.26 3.78 1.41
CA LYS A 86 -19.41 2.99 0.92
C LYS A 86 -19.39 2.87 -0.61
N GLY A 87 -19.62 1.66 -1.12
CA GLY A 87 -19.69 1.36 -2.55
C GLY A 87 -18.33 1.28 -3.26
N LYS A 88 -17.23 1.06 -2.52
CA LYS A 88 -15.89 0.88 -3.12
C LYS A 88 -15.43 -0.57 -3.22
N SER A 89 -16.02 -1.48 -2.45
CA SER A 89 -15.95 -2.92 -2.72
C SER A 89 -16.93 -3.29 -3.83
N LYS A 90 -16.48 -4.11 -4.78
CA LYS A 90 -17.31 -4.67 -5.85
C LYS A 90 -18.26 -5.75 -5.33
N GLN A 91 -17.86 -6.50 -4.30
CA GLN A 91 -18.69 -7.48 -3.61
C GLN A 91 -19.65 -6.85 -2.59
N GLY A 92 -19.65 -5.52 -2.46
CA GLY A 92 -20.48 -4.82 -1.48
C GLY A 92 -19.97 -4.96 -0.04
N SER A 93 -18.80 -5.59 0.16
CA SER A 93 -18.13 -5.67 1.45
C SER A 93 -17.86 -4.27 2.01
N LYS A 94 -17.99 -4.14 3.33
CA LYS A 94 -17.60 -2.90 4.04
C LYS A 94 -16.18 -2.97 4.58
N ASP A 95 -15.55 -4.15 4.49
CA ASP A 95 -14.38 -4.47 5.29
C ASP A 95 -13.12 -4.66 4.44
N PHE A 96 -13.22 -4.74 3.12
CA PHE A 96 -12.08 -4.77 2.20
C PHE A 96 -12.44 -4.26 0.79
N ILE A 97 -11.44 -3.98 -0.04
CA ILE A 97 -11.57 -3.69 -1.48
C ILE A 97 -10.85 -4.79 -2.24
N GLU A 98 -11.43 -5.34 -3.31
CA GLU A 98 -10.84 -6.45 -4.05
C GLU A 98 -9.53 -6.03 -4.74
N ASN A 99 -8.58 -6.97 -4.75
CA ASN A 99 -7.23 -6.87 -5.29
C ASN A 99 -6.29 -6.02 -4.44
N VAL A 100 -4.99 -6.10 -4.76
CA VAL A 100 -3.97 -5.20 -4.23
C VAL A 100 -3.96 -3.97 -5.13
N GLY A 101 -4.76 -2.97 -4.74
CA GLY A 101 -4.93 -1.71 -5.46
C GLY A 101 -3.88 -0.67 -5.11
N CYS A 102 -3.97 0.51 -5.73
CA CYS A 102 -3.03 1.61 -5.51
C CYS A 102 -2.87 1.94 -4.02
N GLU A 103 -3.97 1.91 -3.27
CA GLU A 103 -4.01 2.27 -1.85
C GLU A 103 -3.37 1.22 -0.93
N ALA A 104 -3.10 0.00 -1.40
CA ALA A 104 -2.35 -0.99 -0.61
C ALA A 104 -0.90 -0.55 -0.38
N CYS A 105 -0.30 0.13 -1.36
CA CYS A 105 1.04 0.71 -1.27
C CYS A 105 0.99 2.20 -0.90
N HIS A 106 -0.01 2.93 -1.43
CA HIS A 106 -0.07 4.39 -1.32
C HIS A 106 -0.98 4.91 -0.21
N GLY A 107 -1.58 4.04 0.59
CA GLY A 107 -2.48 4.44 1.67
C GLY A 107 -3.83 5.00 1.21
N PRO A 108 -4.71 5.39 2.16
CA PRO A 108 -6.09 5.81 1.89
C PRO A 108 -6.18 7.16 1.16
N GLY A 109 -6.84 7.18 0.01
CA GLY A 109 -6.92 8.36 -0.86
C GLY A 109 -7.93 9.45 -0.47
N GLU A 110 -8.79 9.24 0.54
CA GLU A 110 -9.84 10.22 0.88
C GLU A 110 -9.27 11.59 1.24
N GLY A 111 -8.20 11.65 2.03
CA GLY A 111 -7.59 12.90 2.43
C GLY A 111 -6.96 13.62 1.24
N TYR A 112 -6.26 12.89 0.38
CA TYR A 112 -5.64 13.45 -0.82
C TYR A 112 -6.66 14.07 -1.77
N ILE A 113 -7.81 13.43 -1.96
CA ILE A 113 -8.92 14.00 -2.75
C ILE A 113 -9.35 15.36 -2.19
N LYS A 114 -9.38 15.54 -0.87
CA LYS A 114 -9.73 16.82 -0.23
C LYS A 114 -8.65 17.87 -0.46
N VAL A 115 -7.38 17.52 -0.24
CA VAL A 115 -6.22 18.39 -0.50
C VAL A 115 -6.23 18.89 -1.95
N LYS A 116 -6.39 17.98 -2.91
CA LYS A 116 -6.42 18.33 -4.34
C LYS A 116 -7.57 19.28 -4.70
N LYS A 117 -8.72 19.16 -4.04
CA LYS A 117 -9.90 19.98 -4.35
C LYS A 117 -9.82 21.37 -3.73
N ASN A 118 -9.24 21.48 -2.53
CA ASN A 118 -9.26 22.72 -1.77
C ASN A 118 -8.08 22.80 -0.79
N TYR A 119 -6.87 22.96 -1.32
CA TYR A 119 -5.69 23.06 -0.47
C TYR A 119 -5.69 24.41 0.26
N MET A 120 -5.64 24.36 1.59
CA MET A 120 -5.63 25.55 2.46
C MET A 120 -6.78 26.53 2.19
N ASN A 121 -7.95 26.02 1.78
CA ASN A 121 -9.12 26.82 1.40
C ASN A 121 -8.92 27.75 0.18
N LYS A 122 -7.93 27.47 -0.68
CA LYS A 122 -7.60 28.27 -1.87
C LYS A 122 -8.00 27.59 -3.19
N GLY A 123 -8.85 26.57 -3.14
CA GLY A 123 -9.30 25.83 -4.30
C GLY A 123 -8.28 24.83 -4.86
N LYS A 124 -8.60 24.28 -6.04
CA LYS A 124 -7.83 23.19 -6.68
C LYS A 124 -6.50 23.64 -7.26
N ASP A 125 -6.41 24.88 -7.71
CA ASP A 125 -5.23 25.37 -8.42
C ASP A 125 -4.07 25.65 -7.46
N ALA A 126 -4.37 26.03 -6.22
CA ALA A 126 -3.35 26.18 -5.17
C ALA A 126 -2.51 24.91 -4.94
N PHE A 127 -3.12 23.72 -5.00
CA PHE A 127 -2.35 22.48 -4.86
C PHE A 127 -1.52 22.16 -6.11
N LYS A 128 -2.02 22.49 -7.31
CA LYS A 128 -1.25 22.34 -8.55
C LYS A 128 -0.04 23.27 -8.57
N ASP A 129 -0.23 24.52 -8.14
CA ASP A 129 0.84 25.49 -8.02
C ASP A 129 1.89 25.03 -7.01
N LEU A 130 1.45 24.44 -5.89
CA LEU A 130 2.35 23.84 -4.91
C LEU A 130 3.16 22.69 -5.51
N LEU A 131 2.51 21.77 -6.25
CA LEU A 131 3.21 20.66 -6.93
C LEU A 131 4.31 21.15 -7.88
N LYS A 132 4.07 22.28 -8.57
CA LYS A 132 5.04 22.86 -9.51
C LYS A 132 6.17 23.62 -8.83
N ASN A 133 5.84 24.43 -7.82
CA ASN A 133 6.77 25.41 -7.26
C ASN A 133 7.47 24.93 -5.98
N ASP A 134 6.86 24.01 -5.24
CA ASP A 134 7.44 23.41 -4.04
C ASP A 134 7.02 21.92 -3.91
N PRO A 135 7.63 21.02 -4.70
CA PRO A 135 7.33 19.59 -4.68
C PRO A 135 7.49 18.96 -3.28
N MET A 136 8.38 19.52 -2.46
CA MET A 136 8.68 19.06 -1.11
C MET A 136 7.49 19.32 -0.17
N ALA A 137 6.98 20.55 -0.16
CA ALA A 137 5.78 20.91 0.59
C ALA A 137 4.54 20.19 0.05
N ALA A 138 4.43 20.00 -1.27
CA ALA A 138 3.37 19.22 -1.88
C ALA A 138 3.36 17.77 -1.36
N ARG A 139 4.53 17.14 -1.27
CA ARG A 139 4.62 15.77 -0.75
C ARG A 139 4.26 15.68 0.73
N LYS A 140 4.71 16.63 1.54
CA LYS A 140 4.28 16.73 2.95
C LYS A 140 2.75 16.83 3.06
N ALA A 141 2.11 17.65 2.23
CA ALA A 141 0.66 17.79 2.22
C ALA A 141 -0.05 16.48 1.83
N GLN A 142 0.50 15.71 0.89
CA GLN A 142 0.01 14.38 0.53
C GLN A 142 0.13 13.40 1.71
N TYR A 143 1.26 13.38 2.41
CA TYR A 143 1.45 12.51 3.57
C TYR A 143 0.52 12.84 4.74
N ASP A 144 0.40 14.12 5.10
CA ASP A 144 -0.52 14.56 6.16
C ASP A 144 -1.99 14.22 5.81
N ALA A 145 -2.27 14.04 4.52
CA ALA A 145 -3.54 13.60 3.96
C ALA A 145 -3.69 12.08 3.83
N GLY A 146 -2.75 11.30 4.38
CA GLY A 146 -2.82 9.84 4.49
C GLY A 146 -2.14 9.07 3.38
N MET A 147 -1.54 9.74 2.39
CA MET A 147 -0.83 9.06 1.31
C MET A 147 0.53 8.57 1.78
N ILE A 148 0.94 7.39 1.33
CA ILE A 148 2.30 6.90 1.45
C ILE A 148 2.91 6.91 0.04
N VAL A 149 4.17 7.34 -0.07
CA VAL A 149 4.84 7.38 -1.38
C VAL A 149 6.26 6.84 -1.23
N ALA A 150 6.74 6.14 -2.24
CA ALA A 150 8.10 5.64 -2.29
C ALA A 150 9.12 6.71 -1.91
N GLY A 151 9.99 6.40 -0.93
CA GLY A 151 11.08 7.26 -0.49
C GLY A 151 10.70 8.43 0.42
N ILE A 152 9.46 8.46 0.89
CA ILE A 152 8.86 9.54 1.65
C ILE A 152 7.96 8.85 2.68
N ASN A 153 8.40 8.85 3.95
CA ASN A 153 7.75 8.39 5.20
C ASN A 153 8.35 7.15 5.86
N THR A 154 8.20 7.10 7.19
CA THR A 154 8.86 6.22 8.17
C THR A 154 8.71 4.71 7.97
N LYS A 155 7.88 4.26 7.03
CA LYS A 155 7.76 2.84 6.66
C LYS A 155 8.35 2.66 5.28
N THR A 156 9.41 1.89 5.20
CA THR A 156 9.99 1.47 3.93
C THR A 156 8.93 0.75 3.08
N ILE A 157 8.99 0.87 1.75
CA ILE A 157 8.24 0.01 0.84
C ILE A 157 8.55 -1.46 1.16
N GLN A 158 9.78 -1.76 1.59
CA GLN A 158 10.14 -3.07 2.08
C GLN A 158 9.16 -3.59 3.14
N GLU A 159 8.91 -2.82 4.20
CA GLU A 159 7.96 -3.22 5.25
C GLU A 159 6.55 -3.44 4.72
N GLN A 160 6.11 -2.66 3.74
CA GLN A 160 4.79 -2.80 3.13
C GLN A 160 4.70 -4.07 2.29
N CYS A 161 5.69 -4.33 1.43
CA CYS A 161 5.74 -5.54 0.63
C CYS A 161 5.80 -6.79 1.50
N LEU A 162 6.60 -6.75 2.57
CA LEU A 162 6.75 -7.86 3.51
C LEU A 162 5.51 -8.12 4.39
N GLN A 163 4.45 -7.33 4.29
CA GLN A 163 3.15 -7.70 4.87
C GLN A 163 2.49 -8.87 4.13
N CYS A 164 2.81 -9.02 2.84
CA CYS A 164 2.24 -10.05 1.97
C CYS A 164 3.28 -11.01 1.41
N HIS A 165 4.54 -10.56 1.36
CA HIS A 165 5.67 -11.28 0.85
C HIS A 165 6.65 -11.68 1.96
N TRP A 166 7.55 -12.62 1.64
CA TRP A 166 8.57 -13.09 2.58
C TRP A 166 9.93 -13.18 1.87
N ASP A 167 10.97 -12.75 2.56
CA ASP A 167 12.35 -12.73 2.06
C ASP A 167 13.18 -13.93 2.53
N THR A 168 12.65 -14.72 3.46
CA THR A 168 13.30 -15.89 4.04
C THR A 168 12.42 -17.16 3.93
N PRO A 169 13.00 -18.36 3.77
CA PRO A 169 12.23 -19.61 3.66
C PRO A 169 11.43 -19.98 4.92
N ASP A 170 11.88 -19.53 6.10
CA ASP A 170 11.31 -19.85 7.42
C ASP A 170 10.34 -18.79 7.94
N ALA A 171 9.97 -17.80 7.11
CA ALA A 171 9.01 -16.77 7.48
C ALA A 171 7.67 -17.36 7.98
N LYS A 172 7.22 -16.92 9.16
CA LYS A 172 6.02 -17.49 9.82
C LYS A 172 4.69 -17.11 9.16
N ASN A 173 4.66 -16.00 8.43
CA ASN A 173 3.43 -15.46 7.81
C ASN A 173 3.32 -15.82 6.31
N LYS A 174 3.92 -16.94 5.88
CA LYS A 174 3.84 -17.42 4.49
C LYS A 174 2.38 -17.72 4.10
N CYS A 175 2.10 -17.63 2.81
CA CYS A 175 0.81 -18.05 2.30
C CYS A 175 0.66 -19.57 2.45
N PRO A 176 -0.41 -20.07 3.11
CA PRO A 176 -0.60 -21.49 3.38
C PRO A 176 -0.77 -22.32 2.10
N LYS A 177 -1.22 -21.69 1.00
CA LYS A 177 -1.36 -22.33 -0.32
C LYS A 177 -0.14 -22.19 -1.23
N CYS A 178 0.88 -21.45 -0.80
CA CYS A 178 2.13 -21.25 -1.53
C CYS A 178 3.35 -21.88 -0.84
N GLU A 179 3.22 -22.29 0.42
CA GLU A 179 4.28 -23.00 1.12
C GLU A 179 4.66 -24.29 0.36
N GLY A 180 5.96 -24.52 0.20
CA GLY A 180 6.51 -25.64 -0.57
C GLY A 180 6.42 -25.48 -2.11
N LYS A 181 5.73 -24.46 -2.64
CA LYS A 181 5.68 -24.22 -4.09
C LYS A 181 6.94 -23.49 -4.57
N LYS A 182 7.60 -24.07 -5.57
CA LYS A 182 8.75 -23.46 -6.24
C LYS A 182 8.32 -22.50 -7.36
N ASN A 183 9.23 -21.61 -7.77
CA ASN A 183 9.08 -20.81 -8.99
C ASN A 183 9.39 -21.65 -10.24
N SER A 184 9.34 -21.05 -11.43
CA SER A 184 9.65 -21.72 -12.71
C SER A 184 11.09 -22.24 -12.81
N GLU A 185 11.98 -21.80 -11.92
CA GLU A 185 13.38 -22.18 -11.84
C GLU A 185 13.64 -23.21 -10.72
N GLY A 186 12.59 -23.74 -10.09
CA GLY A 186 12.71 -24.72 -9.01
C GLY A 186 13.15 -24.13 -7.66
N GLN A 187 13.21 -22.80 -7.53
CA GLN A 187 13.63 -22.11 -6.31
C GLN A 187 12.44 -21.71 -5.43
N ASP A 188 12.69 -21.48 -4.14
CA ASP A 188 11.67 -20.94 -3.24
C ASP A 188 11.20 -19.57 -3.73
N ARG A 189 9.90 -19.32 -3.60
CA ARG A 189 9.29 -18.04 -3.98
C ARG A 189 9.59 -16.99 -2.92
N LEU A 190 10.82 -16.48 -2.92
CA LEU A 190 11.28 -15.43 -2.01
C LEU A 190 11.15 -14.05 -2.66
N PHE A 191 10.79 -13.06 -1.86
CA PHE A 191 10.76 -11.67 -2.25
C PHE A 191 12.15 -11.07 -2.10
N THR A 192 12.84 -10.99 -3.24
CA THR A 192 14.20 -10.47 -3.31
C THR A 192 14.22 -9.07 -3.92
N LYS A 193 15.36 -8.39 -3.83
CA LYS A 193 15.57 -7.10 -4.51
C LYS A 193 15.26 -7.14 -6.02
N ASN A 194 15.38 -8.30 -6.67
CA ASN A 194 15.06 -8.46 -8.09
C ASN A 194 13.55 -8.40 -8.37
N TYR A 195 12.70 -8.86 -7.43
CA TYR A 195 11.25 -8.72 -7.57
C TYR A 195 10.84 -7.25 -7.62
N ILE A 196 11.49 -6.43 -6.81
CA ILE A 196 11.22 -4.99 -6.74
C ILE A 196 11.62 -4.29 -8.02
N LYS A 197 12.76 -4.65 -8.63
CA LYS A 197 13.13 -4.09 -9.93
C LYS A 197 12.11 -4.40 -11.02
N ARG A 198 11.50 -5.60 -10.98
CA ARG A 198 10.44 -5.98 -11.92
C ARG A 198 9.14 -5.22 -11.66
N ASP A 199 8.85 -4.96 -10.39
CA ASP A 199 7.62 -4.28 -9.97
C ASP A 199 7.85 -2.76 -9.76
N ASP A 200 9.01 -2.22 -10.13
CA ASP A 200 9.34 -0.78 -10.05
C ASP A 200 8.62 -0.04 -11.17
N HIS A 201 7.43 0.44 -10.86
CA HIS A 201 6.56 1.21 -11.75
C HIS A 201 6.57 2.71 -11.41
N ARG A 202 7.68 3.22 -10.86
CA ARG A 202 7.85 4.66 -10.61
C ARG A 202 8.08 5.37 -11.94
N ASP A 203 7.55 6.58 -12.09
CA ASP A 203 7.94 7.53 -13.14
C ASP A 203 8.81 8.63 -12.53
N HIS A 204 9.51 9.40 -13.37
CA HIS A 204 10.19 10.61 -12.92
C HIS A 204 9.18 11.59 -12.32
N ASP A 205 9.35 11.93 -11.05
CA ASP A 205 8.54 12.93 -10.35
C ASP A 205 9.42 14.16 -10.05
N ALA A 206 8.84 15.36 -10.04
CA ALA A 206 9.57 16.61 -9.76
C ALA A 206 10.30 16.56 -8.40
N ILE A 207 9.81 15.74 -7.46
CA ILE A 207 10.46 15.48 -6.18
C ILE A 207 11.85 14.83 -6.32
N ASP A 208 12.09 14.02 -7.37
CA ASP A 208 13.35 13.31 -7.59
C ASP A 208 14.51 14.28 -7.91
N ASP A 209 14.18 15.46 -8.44
CA ASP A 209 15.17 16.49 -8.78
C ASP A 209 15.51 17.41 -7.59
N VAL A 210 14.57 17.59 -6.65
CA VAL A 210 14.72 18.53 -5.53
C VAL A 210 15.09 17.84 -4.21
N ALA A 211 14.64 16.60 -3.98
CA ALA A 211 14.89 15.87 -2.74
C ALA A 211 16.38 15.66 -2.42
N PRO A 212 17.28 15.37 -3.38
CA PRO A 212 18.70 15.21 -3.09
C PRO A 212 19.38 16.47 -2.53
N LYS A 213 18.85 17.65 -2.85
CA LYS A 213 19.38 18.97 -2.44
C LYS A 213 18.66 19.55 -1.22
N ALA A 214 17.68 18.84 -0.69
CA ALA A 214 16.83 19.33 0.38
C ALA A 214 17.52 19.35 1.76
N ASP A 215 17.04 20.25 2.62
CA ASP A 215 17.41 20.27 4.04
C ASP A 215 16.87 19.01 4.76
N LYS A 216 17.77 18.03 4.94
CA LYS A 216 17.47 16.75 5.59
C LYS A 216 16.98 16.90 7.03
N LYS A 217 17.39 17.96 7.75
CA LYS A 217 16.93 18.21 9.12
C LYS A 217 15.50 18.73 9.13
N LYS A 218 15.18 19.67 8.23
CA LYS A 218 13.81 20.20 8.06
C LYS A 218 12.81 19.12 7.66
N TRP A 219 13.21 18.18 6.81
CA TRP A 219 12.31 17.18 6.22
C TRP A 219 12.42 15.78 6.83
N LYS A 220 13.06 15.65 8.00
CA LYS A 220 13.17 14.39 8.73
C LYS A 220 11.78 13.79 8.98
N GLY A 221 11.63 12.48 8.76
CA GLY A 221 10.36 11.76 8.87
C GLY A 221 9.39 11.92 7.70
N TYR A 222 9.61 12.89 6.81
CA TYR A 222 8.78 13.11 5.62
C TYR A 222 9.46 12.62 4.34
N LEU A 223 10.78 12.66 4.21
CA LEU A 223 11.49 12.35 2.95
C LEU A 223 12.58 11.30 3.11
N GLU A 224 12.35 10.35 4.00
CA GLU A 224 13.28 9.25 4.23
C GLU A 224 13.24 8.30 3.03
N GLN A 225 14.27 8.41 2.18
CA GLN A 225 14.40 7.56 1.00
C GLN A 225 14.57 6.10 1.41
N ASP A 226 13.71 5.25 0.84
CA ASP A 226 13.76 3.81 1.02
C ASP A 226 15.10 3.29 0.48
N PRO A 227 15.83 2.42 1.22
CA PRO A 227 17.12 1.88 0.80
C PRO A 227 17.13 1.24 -0.59
N TRP A 228 16.01 0.67 -1.04
CA TRP A 228 15.86 0.04 -2.35
C TRP A 228 15.50 1.01 -3.47
N PHE A 229 15.05 2.22 -3.13
CA PHE A 229 14.62 3.26 -4.07
C PHE A 229 15.45 4.56 -3.98
N LYS A 230 16.67 4.48 -3.42
CA LYS A 230 17.62 5.61 -3.34
C LYS A 230 18.07 6.16 -4.70
N THR A 231 17.92 5.38 -5.76
CA THR A 231 18.28 5.79 -7.12
C THR A 231 17.04 6.30 -7.85
N LYS A 232 17.27 7.23 -8.79
CA LYS A 232 16.23 7.70 -9.72
C LYS A 232 15.53 6.51 -10.38
N PRO A 233 14.22 6.63 -10.68
CA PRO A 233 13.49 5.61 -11.43
C PRO A 233 14.26 5.23 -12.71
N PRO A 234 14.34 3.93 -13.08
CA PRO A 234 15.10 3.50 -14.26
C PRO A 234 14.61 4.10 -15.58
N ASN A 235 13.34 4.48 -15.62
CA ASN A 235 12.63 5.13 -16.72
C ASN A 235 12.62 6.66 -16.63
N ALA A 236 13.22 7.25 -15.59
CA ALA A 236 13.39 8.69 -15.52
C ALA A 236 14.35 9.14 -16.62
N LYS A 237 13.87 9.99 -17.52
CA LYS A 237 14.67 10.57 -18.60
C LYS A 237 15.67 11.61 -18.08
#